data_AF-A0A496PIX1-F1
#
_entry.id   AF-A0A496PIX1-F1
#
_cell.length_a   1.000
_cell.length_b   1.000
_cell.length_c   1.000
_cell.angle_alpha   90.00
_cell.angle_beta   90.00
_cell.angle_gamma   90.00
#
_symmetry.space_group_name_H-M   'P 1'
#
loop_
_entity.id
_entity.type
_entity.pdbx_description
1 polymer ?
#
loop_
_entity_poly.entity_id
_entity_poly.type
_entity_poly.pdbx_seq_one_letter_code
_entity_poly.pdbx_strand_id
1 'polypeptide(L)' 'MARPEIPRVPLWQIFALITALGLVGSVATLLGAGRPPSSAFEVVLTFVPPVILAAITVWLWRRSAARARDARSE' A
#
# COMPACT_ATOMS: atom_id res chain seq x y z
N MET A 1 7.49 -34.42 14.34
CA MET A 1 6.78 -33.66 13.29
C MET A 1 7.26 -32.23 13.35
N ALA A 2 8.10 -31.80 12.41
CA ALA A 2 8.51 -30.39 12.32
C ALA A 2 7.28 -29.56 11.95
N ARG A 3 6.90 -28.59 12.78
CA ARG A 3 5.83 -27.64 12.42
C ARG A 3 6.29 -26.88 11.18
N PRO A 4 5.49 -26.79 10.11
CA PRO A 4 5.83 -25.93 8.99
C PRO A 4 5.92 -24.49 9.52
N GLU A 5 7.12 -23.90 9.44
CA GLU A 5 7.32 -22.49 9.70
C GLU A 5 6.59 -21.71 8.61
N ILE A 6 5.38 -21.26 8.91
CA ILE A 6 4.64 -20.36 8.03
C ILE A 6 5.46 -19.06 8.00
N PRO A 7 5.99 -18.63 6.83
CA PRO A 7 6.73 -17.39 6.74
C PRO A 7 5.81 -16.25 7.16
N ARG A 8 6.15 -15.58 8.26
CA ARG A 8 5.38 -14.45 8.79
C ARG A 8 5.68 -13.22 7.92
N VAL A 9 4.84 -13.02 6.90
CA VAL A 9 4.91 -11.82 6.06
C VAL A 9 4.50 -10.60 6.91
N PRO A 10 5.35 -9.55 7.01
CA PRO A 10 4.99 -8.33 7.70
C PRO A 10 3.75 -7.68 7.07
N LEU A 11 2.80 -7.24 7.89
CA LEU A 11 1.57 -6.58 7.40
C LEU A 11 1.86 -5.41 6.45
N TRP A 12 2.92 -4.63 6.70
CA TRP A 12 3.29 -3.51 5.82
C TRP A 12 3.63 -3.97 4.39
N GLN A 13 4.15 -5.18 4.17
CA GLN A 13 4.41 -5.70 2.82
C GLN A 13 3.11 -6.02 2.07
N ILE A 14 2.12 -6.56 2.78
CA ILE A 14 0.80 -6.84 2.23
C ILE A 14 0.13 -5.52 1.83
N PHE A 15 0.14 -4.53 2.73
CA PHE A 15 -0.42 -3.21 2.44
C PHE A 15 0.35 -2.47 1.33
N ALA A 16 1.67 -2.61 1.25
CA ALA A 16 2.46 -2.05 0.16
C ALA A 16 2.08 -2.66 -1.20
N LEU A 17 1.88 -3.98 -1.26
CA LEU A 17 1.44 -4.66 -2.47
C LEU A 17 0.04 -4.20 -2.90
N ILE A 18 -0.91 -4.14 -1.95
CA ILE A 18 -2.27 -3.65 -2.22
C ILE A 18 -2.24 -2.19 -2.71
N THR A 19 -1.40 -1.36 -2.11
CA THR A 19 -1.22 0.04 -2.52
C THR A 19 -0.70 0.13 -3.95
N ALA A 20 0.33 -0.66 -4.29
CA ALA A 20 0.91 -0.68 -5.63
C ALA A 20 -0.12 -1.14 -6.67
N LEU A 21 -0.88 -2.19 -6.37
CA LEU A 21 -1.97 -2.66 -7.24
C LEU A 21 -3.06 -1.59 -7.40
N GLY A 22 -3.41 -0.90 -6.32
CA GLY A 22 -4.36 0.22 -6.34
C GLY A 22 -3.90 1.36 -7.25
N LEU A 23 -2.63 1.77 -7.16
CA LEU A 23 -2.06 2.81 -8.04
C LEU A 23 -2.05 2.38 -9.51
N VAL A 24 -1.64 1.14 -9.79
CA VAL A 24 -1.67 0.59 -11.16
C VAL A 24 -3.10 0.56 -11.69
N GLY A 25 -4.06 0.13 -10.87
CA GLY A 25 -5.49 0.16 -11.20
C GLY A 25 -5.99 1.57 -11.51
N SER A 26 -5.68 2.55 -10.68
CA SER A 26 -6.04 3.96 -10.88
C SER A 26 -5.50 4.53 -12.20
N VAL A 27 -4.24 4.23 -12.52
CA VAL A 27 -3.63 4.65 -13.80
C VAL A 27 -4.29 3.93 -14.98
N ALA A 28 -4.54 2.63 -14.86
CA ALA A 28 -5.23 1.85 -15.88
C ALA A 28 -6.67 2.33 -16.10
N THR A 29 -7.38 2.77 -15.05
CA THR A 29 -8.71 3.38 -15.18
C THR A 29 -8.65 4.69 -15.95
N LEU A 30 -7.68 5.56 -15.64
CA LEU A 30 -7.52 6.85 -16.35
C LEU A 30 -7.14 6.66 -17.82
N LEU A 31 -6.20 5.75 -18.12
CA LEU A 31 -5.74 5.51 -19.49
C LEU A 31 -6.71 4.63 -20.29
N GLY A 32 -7.37 3.69 -19.61
CA GLY A 32 -8.31 2.74 -20.22
C GLY A 32 -9.72 3.30 -20.43
N ALA A 33 -10.07 4.42 -19.80
CA ALA A 33 -11.37 5.07 -19.99
C ALA A 33 -11.59 5.58 -21.42
N GLY A 34 -10.52 5.71 -22.24
CA GLY A 34 -10.61 6.16 -23.64
C GLY A 34 -11.15 7.58 -23.81
N ARG A 35 -11.38 8.28 -22.69
CA ARG A 35 -11.85 9.66 -22.62
C ARG A 35 -11.03 10.39 -21.55
N PRO A 36 -10.69 11.67 -21.76
CA PRO A 36 -10.06 12.45 -20.71
C PRO A 36 -11.01 12.54 -19.50
N PRO A 37 -10.47 12.63 -18.27
CA PRO A 37 -11.28 12.83 -17.08
C PRO A 37 -12.16 14.07 -17.25
N SER A 38 -13.45 13.93 -16.93
CA SER A 38 -14.45 14.98 -17.11
C SER A 38 -14.27 16.13 -16.12
N SER A 39 -13.54 15.89 -15.02
CA SER A 39 -13.23 16.90 -14.02
C SER A 39 -11.97 16.52 -13.21
N ALA A 40 -11.34 17.52 -12.59
CA ALA A 40 -10.28 17.30 -11.61
C ALA A 40 -10.74 16.44 -10.42
N PHE A 41 -12.03 16.51 -10.06
CA PHE A 41 -12.61 15.70 -8.99
C PHE A 41 -12.60 14.20 -9.30
N GLU A 42 -12.86 13.80 -10.56
CA GLU A 42 -12.79 12.41 -11.02
C GLU A 42 -11.36 11.84 -10.89
N VAL A 43 -10.36 12.66 -11.23
CA VAL A 43 -8.95 12.31 -11.04
C VAL A 43 -8.63 12.13 -9.56
N VAL A 44 -9.03 13.09 -8.72
CA VAL A 44 -8.80 13.01 -7.27
C VAL A 44 -9.43 11.75 -6.69
N LEU A 45 -10.70 11.46 -6.98
CA LEU A 45 -11.37 10.26 -6.47
C LEU A 45 -10.70 8.96 -6.92
N THR A 46 -10.11 8.95 -8.10
CA THR A 46 -9.42 7.76 -8.62
C THR A 46 -8.11 7.49 -7.86
N PHE A 47 -7.45 8.52 -7.33
CA PHE A 47 -6.18 8.39 -6.60
C PHE A 47 -6.31 8.48 -5.07
N VAL A 48 -7.41 9.01 -4.53
CA VAL A 48 -7.61 9.12 -3.07
C VAL A 48 -7.50 7.75 -2.36
N PRO A 49 -8.18 6.68 -2.80
CA PRO A 49 -8.07 5.37 -2.15
C PRO A 49 -6.63 4.82 -2.08
N PRO A 50 -5.85 4.74 -3.18
CA PRO A 50 -4.48 4.25 -3.09
C PRO A 50 -3.55 5.19 -2.31
N VAL A 51 -3.78 6.51 -2.33
CA VAL A 51 -3.00 7.46 -1.53
C VAL A 51 -3.22 7.25 -0.03
N ILE A 52 -4.46 7.04 0.42
CA ILE A 52 -4.76 6.72 1.82
C ILE A 52 -4.07 5.41 2.23
N LEU A 53 -4.15 4.39 1.37
CA LEU A 53 -3.47 3.11 1.56
C LEU A 53 -1.94 3.27 1.65
N ALA A 54 -1.34 4.13 0.83
CA ALA A 54 0.08 4.43 0.89
C ALA A 54 0.47 5.07 2.24
N ALA A 55 -0.33 6.03 2.73
CA ALA A 55 -0.08 6.67 4.01
C ALA A 55 -0.14 5.66 5.17
N ILE A 56 -1.14 4.77 5.17
CA ILE A 56 -1.25 3.69 6.17
C ILE A 56 -0.05 2.74 6.09
N THR A 57 0.37 2.38 4.88
CA THR A 57 1.54 1.52 4.65
C THR A 57 2.80 2.13 5.25
N VAL A 58 3.06 3.41 4.98
CA VAL A 58 4.22 4.14 5.52
C VAL A 58 4.17 4.21 7.05
N TRP A 59 2.99 4.45 7.62
CA TRP A 59 2.81 4.46 9.07
C TRP A 59 3.12 3.10 9.71
N LEU A 60 2.59 2.01 9.14
CA LEU A 60 2.87 0.65 9.60
C LEU A 60 4.36 0.30 9.47
N TRP A 61 4.98 0.68 8.35
CA TRP A 61 6.41 0.48 8.14
C TRP A 61 7.24 1.22 9.18
N ARG A 62 6.99 2.51 9.42
CA ARG A 62 7.67 3.29 10.45
C ARG A 62 7.51 2.69 11.85
N ARG A 63 6.30 2.26 12.20
CA ARG A 63 6.02 1.58 13.48
C ARG A 63 6.78 0.27 13.62
N SER A 64 6.88 -0.51 12.54
CA SER A 64 7.64 -1.75 12.53
C SER A 64 9.15 -1.51 12.64
N ALA A 65 9.66 -0.46 11.98
CA ALA A 65 11.05 -0.07 12.02
C ALA A 65 11.47 0.44 13.41
N ALA A 66 10.60 1.17 14.11
CA ALA A 66 10.84 1.59 15.49
C ALA A 66 10.99 0.38 16.43
N ARG A 67 10.04 -0.57 16.40
CA ARG A 67 10.11 -1.81 17.20
C ARG A 67 11.37 -2.62 16.92
N ALA A 68 11.81 -2.68 15.67
CA ALA A 68 13.03 -3.40 15.28
C ALA A 68 14.32 -2.70 15.76
N ARG A 69 14.28 -1.39 16.04
CA ARG A 69 15.40 -0.67 16.66
C ARG A 69 15.45 -0.92 18.17
N ASP A 70 14.30 -0.85 18.84
CA ASP A 70 14.19 -1.09 20.27
C ASP A 70 14.68 -2.52 20.64
N ALA A 71 14.34 -3.52 19.82
CA ALA A 71 14.79 -4.90 19.99
C ALA A 71 16.29 -5.14 19.70
N ARG A 72 17.03 -4.15 19.17
CA ARG A 72 18.49 -4.22 18.96
C ARG A 72 19.27 -3.46 20.04
N SER A 73 18.59 -2.70 20.88
CA SER A 73 19.18 -1.92 21.97
C SER A 73 19.11 -2.60 23.34
N GLU A 74 18.34 -3.70 23.47
CA GLU A 74 18.44 -4.67 24.58
C GLU A 74 19.43 -5.78 24.23
#